data_AF-A0A1Y5DXC6-F1
#
_entry.id   AF-A0A1Y5DXC6-F1
#
_cell.length_a   1.000
_cell.length_b   1.000
_cell.length_c   1.000
_cell.angle_alpha   90.00
_cell.angle_beta   90.00
_cell.angle_gamma   90.00
#
_symmetry.space_group_name_H-M   'P 1'
#
loop_
_entity.id
_entity.type
_entity.pdbx_description
1 polymer ?
#
loop_
_entity_poly.entity_id
_entity_poly.type
_entity_poly.pdbx_seq_one_letter_code
_entity_poly.pdbx_strand_id
1 'polypeptide(L)'
;MVEDTQASNVPFIVLACFTLLLSLFTTNHALADNKPAQLSAENVLVLYKFNDDHSKQIADYYAQQRKVPKSQVVAVNIKGSPSSLSKKQFKGIYSQLKPKLTDNIKVILMTWHAPYRVECMSITSAFAFGFDKKYCSHKTNIERGCKATATSPYYNAESATLWQQNSPFKLSMMLSGTSVHEAKKVIDNGIAADNSFPKAQAYLIRTNDANRSSRWSIFERFAELWGDRKDINVNYIDAKFSATRSALKNKDDVMFYHTGMVSVPHINTNTYLPGAIAEHLTSTGGAGIGEHGQMKAFRWLEAGVTGSYGAVVEPCNYPAKFPNPQVLIPSYRDGKTLVEAYWKSVQQPGEGLFIGEPLARPWGQEH
;
A
#
# COMPACT_ATOMS: atom_id res chain seq x y z
N MET A 1 63.65 -93.99 -7.81
CA MET A 1 63.91 -93.08 -8.94
C MET A 1 62.60 -92.37 -9.23
N VAL A 2 62.60 -91.02 -9.13
CA VAL A 2 61.95 -90.09 -10.08
C VAL A 2 60.40 -90.25 -10.16
N GLU A 3 59.52 -89.29 -9.87
CA GLU A 3 59.59 -87.83 -9.77
C GLU A 3 58.24 -87.31 -9.24
N ASP A 4 58.28 -86.20 -8.50
CA ASP A 4 57.44 -85.00 -8.67
C ASP A 4 55.95 -85.12 -9.02
N THR A 5 55.08 -84.73 -8.08
CA THR A 5 54.55 -83.34 -7.99
C THR A 5 53.45 -83.29 -6.91
N GLN A 6 53.67 -82.46 -5.89
CA GLN A 6 52.64 -81.98 -4.98
C GLN A 6 51.98 -80.72 -5.54
N ALA A 7 50.69 -80.54 -5.21
CA ALA A 7 50.00 -79.29 -4.79
C ALA A 7 48.58 -79.31 -5.38
N SER A 8 47.49 -79.01 -4.68
CA SER A 8 47.26 -78.58 -3.30
C SER A 8 45.74 -78.51 -3.15
N ASN A 9 45.12 -79.39 -2.35
CA ASN A 9 43.71 -79.27 -1.98
C ASN A 9 43.64 -78.81 -0.52
N VAL A 10 43.30 -77.54 -0.33
CA VAL A 10 43.03 -76.90 0.97
C VAL A 10 41.60 -77.23 1.41
N PRO A 11 41.32 -77.36 2.72
CA PRO A 11 40.05 -77.81 3.25
C PRO A 11 39.04 -76.67 3.49
N PHE A 12 37.80 -77.09 3.77
CA PHE A 12 36.74 -76.39 4.50
C PHE A 12 37.19 -75.21 5.38
N ILE A 13 36.41 -74.12 5.42
CA ILE A 13 35.89 -73.46 6.65
C ILE A 13 35.07 -72.17 6.33
N VAL A 14 33.81 -72.22 6.75
CA VAL A 14 33.01 -71.19 7.46
C VAL A 14 32.62 -69.86 6.76
N LEU A 15 31.36 -69.87 6.32
CA LEU A 15 30.29 -68.87 6.47
C LEU A 15 30.59 -67.63 7.35
N ALA A 16 30.63 -66.44 6.73
CA ALA A 16 30.29 -65.17 7.38
C ALA A 16 29.77 -64.15 6.34
N CYS A 17 28.45 -64.06 6.20
CA CYS A 17 27.81 -62.99 5.44
C CYS A 17 27.84 -61.70 6.25
N PHE A 18 28.67 -60.73 5.84
CA PHE A 18 28.58 -59.35 6.30
C PHE A 18 27.46 -58.64 5.54
N THR A 19 26.28 -58.52 6.14
CA THR A 19 25.24 -57.59 5.67
C THR A 19 25.58 -56.18 6.14
N LEU A 20 26.01 -55.33 5.21
CA LEU A 20 26.22 -53.90 5.42
C LEU A 20 24.85 -53.21 5.52
N LEU A 21 24.38 -52.93 6.74
CA LEU A 21 23.19 -52.10 6.99
C LEU A 21 23.56 -50.62 6.75
N LEU A 22 23.26 -50.11 5.56
CA LEU A 22 23.26 -48.67 5.29
C LEU A 22 22.03 -48.06 6.00
N SER A 23 22.25 -47.43 7.15
CA SER A 23 21.24 -46.60 7.81
C SER A 23 21.04 -45.31 6.99
N LEU A 24 20.02 -45.31 6.13
CA LEU A 24 19.49 -44.08 5.52
C LEU A 24 18.88 -43.22 6.63
N PHE A 25 19.64 -42.25 7.12
CA PHE A 25 19.08 -41.11 7.85
C PHE A 25 18.24 -40.30 6.86
N THR A 26 16.95 -40.60 6.77
CA THR A 26 15.99 -39.67 6.17
C THR A 26 15.85 -38.50 7.11
N THR A 27 16.57 -37.42 6.85
CA THR A 27 16.26 -36.12 7.43
C THR A 27 14.87 -35.74 6.94
N ASN A 28 13.86 -35.90 7.80
CA ASN A 28 12.56 -35.26 7.62
C ASN A 28 12.77 -33.74 7.70
N HIS A 29 13.25 -33.12 6.62
CA HIS A 29 12.93 -31.73 6.37
C HIS A 29 11.44 -31.72 6.03
N ALA A 30 10.61 -31.53 7.06
CA ALA A 30 9.29 -30.97 6.84
C ALA A 30 9.53 -29.70 6.01
N LEU A 31 9.15 -29.75 4.73
CA LEU A 31 9.01 -28.55 3.92
C LEU A 31 7.95 -27.74 4.66
N ALA A 32 8.40 -26.82 5.52
CA ALA A 32 7.54 -25.79 6.06
C ALA A 32 6.89 -25.15 4.84
N ASP A 33 5.57 -25.24 4.78
CA ASP A 33 4.74 -24.65 3.75
C ASP A 33 4.91 -23.13 3.90
N ASN A 34 6.00 -22.59 3.32
CA ASN A 34 6.43 -21.20 3.45
C ASN A 34 5.49 -20.34 2.59
N LYS A 35 4.22 -20.26 3.00
CA LYS A 35 3.32 -19.22 2.51
C LYS A 35 3.97 -17.89 2.86
N PRO A 36 4.14 -16.97 1.87
CA PRO A 36 4.71 -15.67 2.14
C PRO A 36 3.89 -14.97 3.23
N ALA A 37 4.57 -14.38 4.21
CA ALA A 37 3.90 -13.66 5.29
C ALA A 37 2.98 -12.56 4.70
N GLN A 38 1.74 -12.53 5.17
CA GLN A 38 0.71 -11.60 4.71
C GLN A 38 0.32 -10.66 5.84
N LEU A 39 -0.04 -9.43 5.48
CA LEU A 39 -0.49 -8.46 6.47
C LEU A 39 -1.84 -8.86 7.04
N SER A 40 -1.96 -8.73 8.34
CA SER A 40 -3.19 -8.90 9.11
C SER A 40 -3.31 -7.78 10.14
N ALA A 41 -4.41 -7.77 10.89
CA ALA A 41 -4.65 -6.81 11.98
C ALA A 41 -3.56 -6.84 13.06
N GLU A 42 -2.92 -7.99 13.29
CA GLU A 42 -1.78 -8.14 14.20
C GLU A 42 -0.57 -7.30 13.78
N ASN A 43 -0.49 -6.87 12.52
CA ASN A 43 0.63 -6.09 12.00
C ASN A 43 0.35 -4.58 11.97
N VAL A 44 -0.81 -4.12 12.43
CA VAL A 44 -1.25 -2.72 12.34
C VAL A 44 -1.21 -2.01 13.69
N LEU A 45 -0.42 -0.94 13.78
CA LEU A 45 -0.50 0.02 14.88
C LEU A 45 -1.48 1.15 14.51
N VAL A 46 -2.58 1.25 15.23
CA VAL A 46 -3.62 2.27 15.02
C VAL A 46 -3.36 3.45 15.96
N LEU A 47 -3.25 4.64 15.40
CA LEU A 47 -3.01 5.88 16.11
C LEU A 47 -4.26 6.76 16.11
N TYR A 48 -4.58 7.36 17.25
CA TYR A 48 -5.60 8.41 17.39
C TYR A 48 -5.03 9.61 18.16
N LYS A 49 -5.62 10.80 18.00
CA LYS A 49 -5.20 11.99 18.76
C LYS A 49 -5.76 11.93 20.18
N PHE A 50 -4.92 12.19 21.18
CA PHE A 50 -5.35 12.33 22.57
C PHE A 50 -6.36 13.48 22.71
N ASN A 51 -7.45 13.26 23.46
CA ASN A 51 -8.57 14.20 23.63
C ASN A 51 -9.25 14.64 22.32
N ASP A 52 -9.32 13.76 21.32
CA ASP A 52 -10.04 13.99 20.07
C ASP A 52 -11.01 12.83 19.83
N ASP A 53 -12.28 13.04 20.21
CA ASP A 53 -13.32 12.00 20.15
C ASP A 53 -13.57 11.49 18.73
N HIS A 54 -13.40 12.34 17.73
CA HIS A 54 -13.57 11.96 16.33
C HIS A 54 -12.54 10.89 15.93
N SER A 55 -11.25 11.15 16.12
CA SER A 55 -10.20 10.19 15.79
C SER A 55 -10.25 8.95 16.68
N LYS A 56 -10.57 9.11 17.97
CA LYS A 56 -10.73 7.97 18.87
C LYS A 56 -11.85 7.03 18.42
N GLN A 57 -13.02 7.55 18.06
CA GLN A 57 -14.14 6.72 17.59
C GLN A 57 -13.81 5.98 16.29
N ILE A 58 -13.05 6.60 15.39
CA ILE A 58 -12.59 5.96 14.16
C ILE A 58 -11.59 4.83 14.48
N ALA A 59 -10.61 5.08 15.35
CA ALA A 59 -9.65 4.06 15.78
C ALA A 59 -10.31 2.88 16.48
N ASP A 60 -11.22 3.16 17.41
CA ASP A 60 -11.95 2.12 18.15
C ASP A 60 -12.80 1.28 17.20
N TYR A 61 -13.49 1.91 16.25
CA TYR A 61 -14.29 1.19 15.25
C TYR A 61 -13.42 0.34 14.33
N TYR A 62 -12.33 0.92 13.80
CA TYR A 62 -11.37 0.18 12.96
C TYR A 62 -10.83 -1.05 13.69
N ALA A 63 -10.37 -0.85 14.93
CA ALA A 63 -9.79 -1.91 15.74
C ALA A 63 -10.82 -3.00 16.06
N GLN A 64 -12.07 -2.63 16.34
CA GLN A 64 -13.15 -3.59 16.55
C GLN A 64 -13.41 -4.42 15.29
N GLN A 65 -13.59 -3.78 14.14
CA GLN A 65 -13.97 -4.47 12.91
C GLN A 65 -12.85 -5.37 12.37
N ARG A 66 -11.61 -4.86 12.36
CA ARG A 66 -10.43 -5.62 11.92
C ARG A 66 -9.87 -6.55 12.99
N LYS A 67 -10.40 -6.52 14.22
CA LYS A 67 -9.88 -7.27 15.38
C LYS A 67 -8.42 -6.93 15.69
N VAL A 68 -8.05 -5.65 15.59
CA VAL A 68 -6.70 -5.18 15.97
C VAL A 68 -6.53 -5.34 17.48
N PRO A 69 -5.40 -5.89 17.96
CA PRO A 69 -5.10 -5.99 19.38
C PRO A 69 -5.23 -4.64 20.09
N LYS A 70 -5.88 -4.63 21.26
CA LYS A 70 -6.05 -3.39 22.05
C LYS A 70 -4.72 -2.70 22.40
N SER A 71 -3.64 -3.49 22.57
CA SER A 71 -2.28 -2.99 22.81
C SER A 71 -1.69 -2.20 21.63
N GLN A 72 -2.28 -2.33 20.44
CA GLN A 72 -1.90 -1.68 19.18
C GLN A 72 -2.77 -0.45 18.85
N VAL A 73 -3.66 -0.04 19.75
CA VAL A 73 -4.43 1.20 19.61
C VAL A 73 -3.84 2.26 20.56
N VAL A 74 -3.15 3.25 20.01
CA VAL A 74 -2.27 4.15 20.78
C VAL A 74 -2.66 5.62 20.58
N ALA A 75 -2.79 6.34 21.69
CA ALA A 75 -2.98 7.79 21.67
C ALA A 75 -1.67 8.52 21.33
N VAL A 76 -1.74 9.56 20.51
CA VAL A 76 -0.64 10.52 20.30
C VAL A 76 -1.07 11.91 20.74
N ASN A 77 -0.17 12.62 21.43
CA ASN A 77 -0.45 13.98 21.87
C ASN A 77 -0.10 14.98 20.75
N ILE A 78 -1.13 15.44 20.03
CA ILE A 78 -1.03 16.52 19.04
C ILE A 78 -2.00 17.62 19.47
N LYS A 79 -1.47 18.79 19.81
CA LYS A 79 -2.30 19.92 20.22
C LYS A 79 -3.08 20.48 19.02
N GLY A 80 -4.41 20.53 19.14
CA GLY A 80 -5.31 21.07 18.11
C GLY A 80 -5.36 20.22 16.84
N SER A 81 -5.55 20.89 15.71
CA SER A 81 -5.57 20.27 14.37
C SER A 81 -4.69 21.05 13.39
N PRO A 82 -3.39 21.22 13.68
CA PRO A 82 -2.50 21.90 12.75
C PRO A 82 -2.47 21.12 11.43
N SER A 83 -2.37 21.82 10.30
CA SER A 83 -2.21 21.16 8.99
C SER A 83 -0.85 20.45 8.87
N SER A 84 0.18 20.98 9.52
CA SER A 84 1.56 20.51 9.45
C SER A 84 2.25 20.49 10.82
N LEU A 85 3.09 19.49 11.04
CA LEU A 85 4.02 19.41 12.16
C LEU A 85 5.41 19.92 11.76
N SER A 86 6.11 20.54 12.70
CA SER A 86 7.57 20.71 12.58
C SER A 86 8.31 19.39 12.77
N LYS A 87 9.55 19.30 12.25
CA LYS A 87 10.45 18.16 12.50
C LYS A 87 10.61 17.86 13.99
N LYS A 88 10.67 18.90 14.83
CA LYS A 88 10.82 18.76 16.29
C LYS A 88 9.58 18.11 16.92
N GLN A 89 8.38 18.57 16.56
CA GLN A 89 7.13 17.97 17.04
C GLN A 89 7.00 16.52 16.59
N PHE A 90 7.26 16.24 15.31
CA PHE A 90 7.22 14.88 14.78
C PHE A 90 8.22 13.96 15.49
N LYS A 91 9.47 14.40 15.68
CA LYS A 91 10.49 13.62 16.41
C LYS A 91 10.02 13.29 17.83
N GLY A 92 9.40 14.24 18.53
CA GLY A 92 8.83 14.00 19.87
C GLY A 92 7.76 12.92 19.88
N ILE A 93 6.81 12.97 18.93
CA ILE A 93 5.75 11.96 18.77
C ILE A 93 6.36 10.60 18.43
N TYR A 94 7.24 10.55 17.42
CA TYR A 94 7.85 9.30 16.96
C TYR A 94 8.70 8.63 18.05
N SER A 95 9.42 9.41 18.87
CA SER A 95 10.17 8.89 20.01
C SER A 95 9.28 8.21 21.06
N GLN A 96 8.07 8.72 21.30
CA GLN A 96 7.11 8.10 22.22
C GLN A 96 6.52 6.79 21.66
N LEU A 97 6.39 6.70 20.33
CA LEU A 97 5.87 5.51 19.65
C LEU A 97 6.92 4.41 19.50
N LYS A 98 8.22 4.73 19.50
CA LYS A 98 9.31 3.78 19.25
C LYS A 98 9.20 2.46 20.04
N PRO A 99 8.85 2.43 21.35
CA PRO A 99 8.68 1.18 22.09
C PRO A 99 7.50 0.31 21.61
N LYS A 100 6.53 0.87 20.90
CA LYS A 100 5.37 0.18 20.31
C LYS A 100 5.62 -0.30 18.88
N LEU A 101 6.62 0.24 18.20
CA LEU A 101 7.00 -0.11 16.83
C LEU A 101 7.88 -1.37 16.81
N THR A 102 7.32 -2.50 17.23
CA THR A 102 8.01 -3.80 17.23
C THR A 102 8.26 -4.31 15.81
N ASP A 103 9.04 -5.38 15.68
CA ASP A 103 9.25 -6.03 14.38
C ASP A 103 7.96 -6.61 13.78
N ASN A 104 6.98 -6.96 14.61
CA ASN A 104 5.67 -7.46 14.16
C ASN A 104 4.80 -6.36 13.55
N ILE A 105 4.92 -5.11 14.03
CA ILE A 105 4.21 -3.98 13.42
C ILE A 105 4.83 -3.71 12.05
N LYS A 106 4.00 -3.71 11.00
CA LYS A 106 4.39 -3.42 9.61
C LYS A 106 3.66 -2.20 9.06
N VAL A 107 2.50 -1.87 9.61
CA VAL A 107 1.63 -0.78 9.18
C VAL A 107 1.35 0.17 10.33
N ILE A 108 1.38 1.47 10.06
CA ILE A 108 0.91 2.53 10.97
C ILE A 108 -0.33 3.17 10.32
N LEU A 109 -1.47 3.10 11.01
CA LEU A 109 -2.72 3.73 10.57
C LEU A 109 -3.01 4.95 11.44
N MET A 110 -3.07 6.14 10.86
CA MET A 110 -3.52 7.35 11.56
C MET A 110 -5.00 7.60 11.32
N THR A 111 -5.78 7.86 12.38
CA THR A 111 -7.24 7.97 12.31
C THR A 111 -7.79 9.40 12.41
N TRP A 112 -7.02 10.39 11.95
CA TRP A 112 -7.38 11.81 11.96
C TRP A 112 -7.21 12.43 10.56
N HIS A 113 -7.78 13.62 10.33
CA HIS A 113 -7.63 14.33 9.05
C HIS A 113 -6.49 15.38 9.05
N ALA A 114 -6.07 15.84 10.22
CA ALA A 114 -4.96 16.78 10.40
C ALA A 114 -4.19 16.49 11.70
N PRO A 115 -2.85 16.58 11.69
CA PRO A 115 -1.97 17.00 10.59
C PRO A 115 -1.85 15.96 9.48
N TYR A 116 -1.65 16.43 8.25
CA TYR A 116 -1.39 15.62 7.05
C TYR A 116 0.05 15.79 6.53
N ARG A 117 0.84 16.66 7.18
CA ARG A 117 2.24 16.99 6.82
C ARG A 117 3.18 16.99 8.01
N VAL A 118 4.44 16.73 7.70
CA VAL A 118 5.60 17.08 8.53
C VAL A 118 6.51 17.95 7.68
N GLU A 119 6.45 19.26 7.86
CA GLU A 119 7.10 20.26 7.00
C GLU A 119 6.78 20.02 5.51
N CYS A 120 7.75 19.54 4.73
CA CYS A 120 7.61 19.22 3.30
C CYS A 120 7.13 17.79 3.02
N MET A 121 7.32 16.85 3.94
CA MET A 121 6.87 15.47 3.74
C MET A 121 5.38 15.33 4.05
N SER A 122 4.72 14.38 3.39
CA SER A 122 3.43 13.90 3.89
C SER A 122 3.62 13.20 5.24
N ILE A 123 2.58 13.22 6.08
CA ILE A 123 2.65 12.55 7.38
C ILE A 123 2.82 11.03 7.24
N THR A 124 2.20 10.41 6.22
CA THR A 124 2.37 8.98 5.92
C THR A 124 3.81 8.66 5.57
N SER A 125 4.48 9.47 4.75
CA SER A 125 5.88 9.24 4.40
C SER A 125 6.84 9.54 5.53
N ALA A 126 6.52 10.52 6.38
CA ALA A 126 7.32 10.80 7.56
C ALA A 126 7.24 9.64 8.58
N PHE A 127 6.06 9.04 8.81
CA PHE A 127 5.94 7.84 9.64
C PHE A 127 6.61 6.62 9.00
N ALA A 128 6.53 6.49 7.68
CA ALA A 128 7.08 5.33 6.99
C ALA A 128 8.60 5.29 6.96
N PHE A 129 9.26 6.41 6.68
CA PHE A 129 10.73 6.46 6.50
C PHE A 129 11.47 7.23 7.59
N GLY A 130 10.74 7.85 8.53
CA GLY A 130 11.27 8.94 9.32
C GLY A 130 11.36 10.23 8.50
N PHE A 131 11.30 11.39 9.17
CA PHE A 131 11.46 12.66 8.49
C PHE A 131 12.91 12.83 7.98
N ASP A 132 13.07 12.98 6.66
CA ASP A 132 14.35 13.23 5.99
C ASP A 132 14.15 14.15 4.77
N LYS A 133 15.00 15.18 4.65
CA LYS A 133 14.92 16.18 3.59
C LYS A 133 15.19 15.60 2.20
N LYS A 134 15.80 14.42 2.08
CA LYS A 134 15.94 13.73 0.78
C LYS A 134 14.59 13.39 0.15
N TYR A 135 13.52 13.32 0.94
CA TYR A 135 12.15 13.10 0.49
C TYR A 135 11.39 14.39 0.16
N CYS A 136 12.07 15.54 0.13
CA CYS A 136 11.46 16.84 -0.16
C CYS A 136 12.00 17.42 -1.46
N SER A 137 11.10 17.92 -2.30
CA SER A 137 11.44 18.54 -3.59
C SER A 137 11.95 19.97 -3.46
N HIS A 138 11.72 20.58 -2.30
CA HIS A 138 12.08 21.95 -1.99
C HIS A 138 12.59 22.09 -0.56
N LYS A 139 13.16 23.25 -0.24
CA LYS A 139 13.60 23.58 1.13
C LYS A 139 12.36 23.68 2.02
N THR A 140 12.46 23.22 3.26
CA THR A 140 11.34 23.09 4.22
C THR A 140 10.56 24.38 4.51
N ASN A 141 11.14 25.55 4.18
CA ASN A 141 10.55 26.88 4.37
C ASN A 141 10.14 27.57 3.05
N ILE A 142 10.25 26.90 1.90
CA ILE A 142 9.95 27.47 0.58
C ILE A 142 9.10 26.45 -0.20
N GLU A 143 7.79 26.65 -0.29
CA GLU A 143 6.88 25.78 -1.08
C GLU A 143 6.97 26.00 -2.60
N ARG A 144 8.15 26.39 -3.10
CA ARG A 144 8.42 26.61 -4.52
C ARG A 144 9.69 25.85 -4.92
N GLY A 145 9.59 25.13 -6.04
CA GLY A 145 10.69 24.36 -6.60
C GLY A 145 10.21 23.00 -7.11
N CYS A 146 10.76 22.56 -8.22
CA CYS A 146 10.43 21.29 -8.86
C CYS A 146 11.67 20.40 -8.88
N LYS A 147 11.70 19.38 -8.02
CA LYS A 147 12.76 18.38 -8.00
C LYS A 147 12.20 17.00 -7.73
N ALA A 148 12.91 16.01 -8.24
CA ALA A 148 12.77 14.63 -7.81
C ALA A 148 13.09 14.52 -6.31
N THR A 149 12.47 13.54 -5.65
CA THR A 149 12.78 13.15 -4.27
C THR A 149 13.38 11.76 -4.26
N ALA A 150 13.90 11.32 -3.12
CA ALA A 150 14.43 9.97 -2.97
C ALA A 150 13.39 8.89 -3.31
N THR A 151 13.86 7.82 -3.94
CA THR A 151 13.06 6.65 -4.28
C THR A 151 12.72 5.84 -3.02
N SER A 152 11.49 5.33 -2.97
CA SER A 152 11.04 4.39 -1.94
C SER A 152 11.79 3.05 -2.08
N PRO A 153 12.38 2.50 -1.01
CA PRO A 153 12.95 1.15 -1.04
C PRO A 153 11.89 0.06 -1.24
N TYR A 154 10.60 0.39 -1.11
CA TYR A 154 9.50 -0.54 -1.31
C TYR A 154 8.84 -0.43 -2.70
N TYR A 155 9.25 0.54 -3.53
CA TYR A 155 8.71 0.68 -4.89
C TYR A 155 9.00 -0.56 -5.72
N ASN A 156 7.93 -1.23 -6.17
CA ASN A 156 7.97 -2.51 -6.90
C ASN A 156 8.86 -3.59 -6.25
N ALA A 157 9.12 -3.50 -4.93
CA ALA A 157 9.93 -4.48 -4.22
C ALA A 157 9.14 -5.77 -3.94
N GLU A 158 9.82 -6.87 -3.65
CA GLU A 158 9.15 -8.11 -3.21
C GLU A 158 8.43 -7.90 -1.87
N SER A 159 7.28 -8.55 -1.67
CA SER A 159 6.53 -8.41 -0.39
C SER A 159 7.38 -8.85 0.81
N ALA A 160 8.30 -9.82 0.62
CA ALA A 160 9.26 -10.24 1.64
C ALA A 160 10.13 -9.10 2.21
N THR A 161 10.35 -8.01 1.46
CA THR A 161 11.12 -6.84 1.94
C THR A 161 10.47 -6.20 3.19
N LEU A 162 9.15 -6.26 3.32
CA LEU A 162 8.43 -5.75 4.51
C LEU A 162 8.69 -6.63 5.76
N TRP A 163 9.05 -7.89 5.54
CA TRP A 163 9.21 -8.91 6.59
C TRP A 163 10.65 -9.12 7.01
N GLN A 164 11.62 -8.49 6.32
CA GLN A 164 13.01 -8.52 6.71
C GLN A 164 13.20 -8.03 8.16
N GLN A 165 14.11 -8.69 8.88
CA GLN A 165 14.55 -8.22 10.20
C GLN A 165 15.09 -6.80 10.08
N ASN A 166 14.76 -5.94 11.04
CA ASN A 166 15.15 -4.53 11.02
C ASN A 166 14.71 -3.78 9.74
N SER A 167 13.59 -4.16 9.12
CA SER A 167 13.04 -3.45 7.96
C SER A 167 13.03 -1.94 8.24
N PRO A 168 13.64 -1.11 7.37
CA PRO A 168 13.90 0.29 7.68
C PRO A 168 12.64 1.17 7.59
N PHE A 169 11.48 0.58 7.31
CA PHE A 169 10.22 1.29 7.15
C PHE A 169 9.02 0.52 7.69
N LYS A 170 7.97 1.26 8.02
CA LYS A 170 6.63 0.76 8.34
C LYS A 170 5.65 1.43 7.39
N LEU A 171 4.92 0.67 6.57
CA LEU A 171 3.97 1.28 5.65
C LEU A 171 2.97 2.12 6.44
N SER A 172 2.54 3.26 5.91
CA SER A 172 1.67 4.17 6.66
C SER A 172 0.52 4.69 5.82
N MET A 173 -0.66 4.80 6.42
CA MET A 173 -1.87 5.34 5.79
C MET A 173 -2.67 6.18 6.77
N MET A 174 -3.50 7.08 6.25
CA MET A 174 -4.42 7.90 7.03
C MET A 174 -5.87 7.55 6.68
N LEU A 175 -6.71 7.37 7.69
CA LEU A 175 -8.13 7.05 7.53
C LEU A 175 -8.96 8.06 8.33
N SER A 176 -9.76 8.84 7.63
CA SER A 176 -10.66 9.81 8.24
C SER A 176 -11.82 10.11 7.29
N GLY A 177 -12.79 10.89 7.77
CA GLY A 177 -13.92 11.37 7.00
C GLY A 177 -14.38 12.73 7.56
N THR A 178 -15.27 13.42 6.85
CA THR A 178 -15.91 14.65 7.34
C THR A 178 -16.75 14.40 8.61
N SER A 179 -17.15 13.15 8.83
CA SER A 179 -17.75 12.67 10.07
C SER A 179 -17.23 11.28 10.43
N VAL A 180 -17.48 10.85 11.67
CA VAL A 180 -17.20 9.47 12.10
C VAL A 180 -17.99 8.48 11.24
N HIS A 181 -19.22 8.81 10.85
CA HIS A 181 -20.06 7.96 9.99
C HIS A 181 -19.43 7.72 8.62
N GLU A 182 -18.93 8.77 7.96
CA GLU A 182 -18.26 8.62 6.67
C GLU A 182 -16.96 7.81 6.80
N ALA A 183 -16.19 8.00 7.88
CA ALA A 183 -15.01 7.19 8.12
C ALA A 183 -15.36 5.70 8.34
N LYS A 184 -16.47 5.40 9.02
CA LYS A 184 -16.95 4.01 9.20
C LYS A 184 -17.30 3.36 7.86
N LYS A 185 -17.97 4.08 6.95
CA LYS A 185 -18.25 3.56 5.60
C LYS A 185 -16.98 3.16 4.85
N VAL A 186 -15.91 3.95 4.94
CA VAL A 186 -14.61 3.59 4.31
C VAL A 186 -14.06 2.29 4.90
N ILE A 187 -14.18 2.12 6.22
CA ILE A 187 -13.76 0.90 6.93
C ILE A 187 -14.60 -0.29 6.47
N ASP A 188 -15.91 -0.14 6.45
CA ASP A 188 -16.86 -1.18 6.06
C ASP A 188 -16.66 -1.59 4.59
N ASN A 189 -16.41 -0.61 3.70
CA ASN A 189 -16.07 -0.88 2.29
C ASN A 189 -14.77 -1.67 2.15
N GLY A 190 -13.76 -1.39 2.98
CA GLY A 190 -12.51 -2.15 2.97
C GLY A 190 -12.68 -3.59 3.45
N ILE A 191 -13.55 -3.83 4.44
CA ILE A 191 -13.87 -5.17 4.95
C ILE A 191 -14.70 -5.95 3.95
N ALA A 192 -15.73 -5.32 3.37
CA ALA A 192 -16.57 -5.93 2.35
C ALA A 192 -15.80 -6.28 1.08
N ALA A 193 -14.62 -5.66 0.88
CA ALA A 193 -13.73 -6.00 -0.20
C ALA A 193 -13.09 -7.38 -0.02
N ASP A 194 -12.74 -7.77 1.20
CA ASP A 194 -11.87 -8.92 1.44
C ASP A 194 -12.41 -10.20 0.80
N ASN A 195 -11.55 -10.92 0.08
CA ASN A 195 -11.87 -12.23 -0.51
C ASN A 195 -13.10 -12.21 -1.45
N SER A 196 -13.46 -11.05 -2.00
CA SER A 196 -14.64 -10.89 -2.86
C SER A 196 -14.43 -11.29 -4.33
N PHE A 197 -13.18 -11.35 -4.80
CA PHE A 197 -12.78 -11.70 -6.17
C PHE A 197 -13.68 -11.06 -7.26
N PRO A 198 -13.84 -9.72 -7.26
CA PRO A 198 -14.81 -9.09 -8.13
C PRO A 198 -14.35 -9.10 -9.59
N LYS A 199 -15.32 -9.11 -10.51
CA LYS A 199 -15.09 -8.61 -11.88
C LYS A 199 -15.08 -7.10 -11.81
N ALA A 200 -14.06 -6.48 -12.38
CA ALA A 200 -13.73 -5.09 -12.12
C ALA A 200 -13.39 -4.33 -13.40
N GLN A 201 -13.73 -3.03 -13.39
CA GLN A 201 -13.32 -2.06 -14.39
C GLN A 201 -12.22 -1.17 -13.83
N ALA A 202 -11.15 -1.00 -14.60
CA ALA A 202 -10.12 -0.01 -14.38
C ALA A 202 -10.20 1.04 -15.48
N TYR A 203 -10.26 2.31 -15.10
CA TYR A 203 -10.30 3.44 -16.02
C TYR A 203 -9.07 4.32 -15.83
N LEU A 204 -8.26 4.40 -16.88
CA LEU A 204 -7.04 5.21 -16.93
C LEU A 204 -7.25 6.32 -17.95
N ILE A 205 -7.41 7.56 -17.49
CA ILE A 205 -7.88 8.66 -18.35
C ILE A 205 -6.76 9.66 -18.62
N ARG A 206 -6.45 9.86 -19.89
CA ARG A 206 -5.76 11.06 -20.37
C ARG A 206 -6.80 12.15 -20.59
N THR A 207 -6.70 13.22 -19.83
CA THR A 207 -7.65 14.34 -19.89
C THR A 207 -7.22 15.38 -20.91
N ASN A 208 -8.06 16.40 -21.13
CA ASN A 208 -7.70 17.60 -21.88
C ASN A 208 -6.73 18.53 -21.10
N ASP A 209 -6.40 18.23 -19.84
CA ASP A 209 -5.32 18.87 -19.10
C ASP A 209 -3.99 18.12 -19.36
N ALA A 210 -3.19 18.65 -20.29
CA ALA A 210 -1.92 18.05 -20.67
C ALA A 210 -0.90 18.00 -19.51
N ASN A 211 -0.90 19.02 -18.65
CA ASN A 211 0.04 19.11 -17.53
C ASN A 211 -0.23 18.00 -16.52
N ARG A 212 -1.51 17.73 -16.23
CA ARG A 212 -1.92 16.71 -15.25
C ARG A 212 -2.12 15.32 -15.84
N SER A 213 -1.88 15.17 -17.13
CA SER A 213 -1.93 13.88 -17.82
C SER A 213 -0.54 13.30 -18.07
N SER A 214 0.49 13.69 -17.32
CA SER A 214 1.89 13.26 -17.54
C SER A 214 2.12 11.73 -17.49
N ARG A 215 1.17 10.96 -16.92
CA ARG A 215 1.17 9.49 -16.88
C ARG A 215 0.54 8.82 -18.10
N TRP A 216 0.03 9.57 -19.08
CA TRP A 216 -0.79 9.01 -20.16
C TRP A 216 -0.12 7.89 -20.96
N SER A 217 1.19 7.97 -21.23
CA SER A 217 1.91 6.95 -21.98
C SER A 217 2.03 5.64 -21.20
N ILE A 218 2.14 5.71 -19.86
CA ILE A 218 2.08 4.55 -18.97
C ILE A 218 0.69 3.92 -19.04
N PHE A 219 -0.36 4.75 -19.05
CA PHE A 219 -1.76 4.30 -19.08
C PHE A 219 -2.10 3.56 -20.36
N GLU A 220 -1.79 4.18 -21.50
CA GLU A 220 -1.98 3.59 -22.83
C GLU A 220 -1.23 2.27 -22.96
N ARG A 221 0.07 2.29 -22.68
CA ARG A 221 0.90 1.10 -22.80
C ARG A 221 0.47 -0.02 -21.85
N PHE A 222 0.03 0.30 -20.64
CA PHE A 222 -0.48 -0.69 -19.71
C PHE A 222 -1.79 -1.31 -20.21
N ALA A 223 -2.74 -0.51 -20.68
CA ALA A 223 -4.01 -1.03 -21.21
C ALA A 223 -3.78 -1.97 -22.40
N GLU A 224 -2.88 -1.59 -23.33
CA GLU A 224 -2.47 -2.45 -24.46
C GLU A 224 -1.90 -3.80 -24.01
N LEU A 225 -1.02 -3.78 -23.00
CA LEU A 225 -0.32 -4.98 -22.54
C LEU A 225 -1.15 -5.83 -21.57
N TRP A 226 -2.05 -5.22 -20.80
CA TRP A 226 -2.88 -5.92 -19.83
C TRP A 226 -3.86 -6.85 -20.56
N GLY A 227 -4.56 -6.35 -21.59
CA GLY A 227 -5.60 -7.09 -22.32
C GLY A 227 -6.77 -7.51 -21.43
N ASP A 228 -7.54 -8.53 -21.84
CA ASP A 228 -8.62 -9.11 -21.03
C ASP A 228 -8.07 -10.14 -20.03
N ARG A 229 -7.27 -9.68 -19.05
CA ARG A 229 -6.63 -10.55 -18.06
C ARG A 229 -7.28 -10.45 -16.68
N LYS A 230 -7.50 -11.64 -16.07
CA LYS A 230 -7.65 -11.85 -14.63
C LYS A 230 -8.74 -11.00 -13.96
N ASP A 231 -9.95 -10.96 -14.52
CA ASP A 231 -11.14 -10.32 -13.92
C ASP A 231 -11.08 -8.79 -13.80
N ILE A 232 -10.04 -8.13 -14.34
CA ILE A 232 -9.95 -6.67 -14.40
C ILE A 232 -9.87 -6.23 -15.87
N ASN A 233 -10.89 -5.54 -16.36
CA ASN A 233 -10.85 -4.91 -17.68
C ASN A 233 -10.23 -3.50 -17.56
N VAL A 234 -9.11 -3.27 -18.25
CA VAL A 234 -8.38 -1.99 -18.22
C VAL A 234 -8.75 -1.15 -19.45
N ASN A 235 -9.46 -0.06 -19.18
CA ASN A 235 -9.94 0.89 -20.16
C ASN A 235 -9.04 2.14 -20.17
N TYR A 236 -8.26 2.31 -21.24
CA TYR A 236 -7.61 3.59 -21.51
C TYR A 236 -8.56 4.53 -22.27
N ILE A 237 -8.72 5.75 -21.77
CA ILE A 237 -9.55 6.78 -22.41
C ILE A 237 -8.64 7.97 -22.76
N ASP A 238 -8.41 8.19 -24.05
CA ASP A 238 -7.80 9.42 -24.55
C ASP A 238 -8.89 10.49 -24.79
N ALA A 239 -8.98 11.43 -23.85
CA ALA A 239 -9.87 12.59 -23.88
C ALA A 239 -9.12 13.92 -24.08
N LYS A 240 -7.90 13.89 -24.64
CA LYS A 240 -7.07 15.10 -24.82
C LYS A 240 -7.76 16.25 -25.57
N PHE A 241 -8.72 15.93 -26.44
CA PHE A 241 -9.49 16.92 -27.22
C PHE A 241 -10.95 17.06 -26.76
N SER A 242 -11.32 16.51 -25.59
CA SER A 242 -12.69 16.52 -25.11
C SER A 242 -12.76 16.68 -23.59
N ALA A 243 -13.16 17.87 -23.15
CA ALA A 243 -13.42 18.15 -21.74
C ALA A 243 -14.53 17.25 -21.18
N THR A 244 -15.58 16.99 -21.96
CA THR A 244 -16.72 16.15 -21.55
C THR A 244 -16.35 14.69 -21.35
N ARG A 245 -15.34 14.18 -22.08
CA ARG A 245 -14.83 12.81 -21.93
C ARG A 245 -13.70 12.70 -20.90
N SER A 246 -13.27 13.80 -20.30
CA SER A 246 -12.18 13.81 -19.32
C SER A 246 -12.59 13.30 -17.92
N ALA A 247 -13.86 12.92 -17.74
CA ALA A 247 -14.37 12.32 -16.53
C ALA A 247 -15.35 11.17 -16.80
N LEU A 248 -15.38 10.19 -15.90
CA LEU A 248 -16.35 9.10 -15.92
C LEU A 248 -17.69 9.56 -15.36
N LYS A 249 -18.75 9.03 -15.95
CA LYS A 249 -20.12 9.26 -15.53
C LYS A 249 -20.92 7.98 -15.73
N ASN A 250 -21.75 7.63 -14.75
CA ASN A 250 -22.65 6.48 -14.81
C ASN A 250 -21.94 5.17 -15.20
N LYS A 251 -20.78 4.89 -14.58
CA LYS A 251 -20.05 3.64 -14.76
C LYS A 251 -20.22 2.74 -13.55
N ASP A 252 -20.41 1.46 -13.81
CA ASP A 252 -20.50 0.43 -12.79
C ASP A 252 -19.20 -0.35 -12.66
N ASP A 253 -19.11 -1.17 -11.60
CA ASP A 253 -17.99 -2.06 -11.31
C ASP A 253 -16.62 -1.35 -11.27
N VAL A 254 -16.59 -0.07 -10.88
CA VAL A 254 -15.37 0.74 -10.90
C VAL A 254 -14.47 0.32 -9.73
N MET A 255 -13.38 -0.37 -10.05
CA MET A 255 -12.34 -0.71 -9.08
C MET A 255 -11.17 0.28 -9.13
N PHE A 256 -10.78 0.73 -10.33
CA PHE A 256 -9.69 1.69 -10.47
C PHE A 256 -10.12 2.90 -11.28
N TYR A 257 -9.83 4.10 -10.78
CA TYR A 257 -10.04 5.33 -11.53
C TYR A 257 -8.86 6.29 -11.36
N HIS A 258 -7.99 6.37 -12.37
CA HIS A 258 -6.86 7.29 -12.41
C HIS A 258 -7.10 8.40 -13.45
N THR A 259 -6.94 9.66 -13.03
CA THR A 259 -7.18 10.83 -13.91
C THR A 259 -6.22 11.99 -13.63
N GLY A 260 -6.30 13.04 -14.46
CA GLY A 260 -5.58 14.32 -14.34
C GLY A 260 -6.50 15.53 -14.10
N MET A 261 -7.77 15.32 -13.76
CA MET A 261 -8.70 16.44 -13.55
C MET A 261 -8.42 17.20 -12.25
N VAL A 262 -8.51 18.53 -12.28
CA VAL A 262 -8.41 19.39 -11.07
C VAL A 262 -9.54 19.15 -10.08
N SER A 263 -10.72 18.89 -10.62
CA SER A 263 -11.92 18.47 -9.92
C SER A 263 -12.62 17.45 -10.81
N VAL A 264 -13.00 16.31 -10.25
CA VAL A 264 -13.61 15.22 -11.01
C VAL A 264 -15.12 15.40 -11.00
N PRO A 265 -15.74 15.86 -12.09
CA PRO A 265 -17.19 15.95 -12.15
C PRO A 265 -17.78 14.54 -12.15
N HIS A 266 -19.04 14.43 -11.73
CA HIS A 266 -19.81 13.18 -11.73
C HIS A 266 -19.22 12.05 -10.87
N ILE A 267 -18.31 12.36 -9.95
CA ILE A 267 -17.68 11.40 -9.04
C ILE A 267 -18.71 10.49 -8.36
N ASN A 268 -19.81 11.04 -7.87
CA ASN A 268 -20.88 10.29 -7.17
C ASN A 268 -21.88 9.57 -8.08
N THR A 269 -21.69 9.62 -9.40
CA THR A 269 -22.60 8.94 -10.35
C THR A 269 -22.11 7.55 -10.74
N ASN A 270 -20.88 7.20 -10.37
CA ASN A 270 -20.30 5.89 -10.64
C ASN A 270 -20.54 4.96 -9.45
N THR A 271 -20.67 3.66 -9.73
CA THR A 271 -20.75 2.62 -8.71
C THR A 271 -19.35 2.06 -8.49
N TYR A 272 -18.74 2.41 -7.36
CA TYR A 272 -17.44 1.90 -6.94
C TYR A 272 -17.59 0.58 -6.20
N LEU A 273 -16.74 -0.39 -6.54
CA LEU A 273 -16.71 -1.67 -5.83
C LEU A 273 -16.07 -1.52 -4.44
N PRO A 274 -16.47 -2.33 -3.44
CA PRO A 274 -15.69 -2.51 -2.23
C PRO A 274 -14.22 -2.82 -2.56
N GLY A 275 -13.30 -2.07 -1.95
CA GLY A 275 -11.87 -2.15 -2.23
C GLY A 275 -11.38 -1.20 -3.33
N ALA A 276 -12.26 -0.43 -3.99
CA ALA A 276 -11.88 0.47 -5.08
C ALA A 276 -10.79 1.48 -4.69
N ILE A 277 -9.96 1.80 -5.66
CA ILE A 277 -8.86 2.76 -5.60
C ILE A 277 -9.06 3.82 -6.68
N ALA A 278 -9.14 5.08 -6.27
CA ALA A 278 -9.25 6.19 -7.21
C ALA A 278 -8.36 7.35 -6.79
N GLU A 279 -7.73 8.00 -7.78
CA GLU A 279 -6.88 9.15 -7.54
C GLU A 279 -6.82 10.07 -8.75
N HIS A 280 -6.29 11.27 -8.51
CA HIS A 280 -6.16 12.29 -9.53
C HIS A 280 -4.84 13.01 -9.35
N LEU A 281 -4.14 13.24 -10.47
CA LEU A 281 -2.87 13.94 -10.49
C LEU A 281 -3.12 15.44 -10.36
N THR A 282 -3.06 15.95 -9.14
CA THR A 282 -3.21 17.37 -8.84
C THR A 282 -2.21 17.83 -7.78
N SER A 283 -1.93 19.13 -7.80
CA SER A 283 -1.16 19.77 -6.76
C SER A 283 -2.00 19.87 -5.50
N THR A 284 -1.41 19.58 -4.34
CA THR A 284 -2.09 19.73 -3.04
C THR A 284 -3.39 18.93 -2.88
N GLY A 285 -3.62 17.90 -3.69
CA GLY A 285 -4.79 17.01 -3.56
C GLY A 285 -4.81 16.26 -2.23
N GLY A 286 -3.64 16.01 -1.62
CA GLY A 286 -3.52 15.43 -0.28
C GLY A 286 -3.53 16.47 0.85
N ALA A 287 -3.75 17.75 0.56
CA ALA A 287 -3.68 18.82 1.56
C ALA A 287 -4.95 18.92 2.42
N GLY A 288 -5.19 17.91 3.26
CA GLY A 288 -6.30 17.86 4.22
C GLY A 288 -7.66 17.60 3.57
N ILE A 289 -8.72 17.90 4.32
CA ILE A 289 -10.13 17.62 3.95
C ILE A 289 -10.91 18.85 3.47
N GLY A 290 -10.31 20.04 3.48
CA GLY A 290 -11.01 21.28 3.13
C GLY A 290 -11.43 21.35 1.66
N GLU A 291 -12.34 22.27 1.33
CA GLU A 291 -12.94 22.37 -0.01
C GLU A 291 -12.27 23.42 -0.92
N HIS A 292 -11.26 24.13 -0.40
CA HIS A 292 -10.58 25.19 -1.14
C HIS A 292 -9.52 24.65 -2.12
N GLY A 293 -9.48 25.26 -3.30
CA GLY A 293 -8.49 24.97 -4.34
C GLY A 293 -8.84 23.73 -5.16
N GLN A 294 -7.83 22.91 -5.47
CA GLN A 294 -8.03 21.65 -6.18
C GLN A 294 -8.75 20.63 -5.29
N MET A 295 -9.50 19.73 -5.92
CA MET A 295 -10.24 18.66 -5.23
C MET A 295 -9.29 17.88 -4.32
N LYS A 296 -9.75 17.55 -3.11
CA LYS A 296 -8.97 16.74 -2.17
C LYS A 296 -9.17 15.26 -2.43
N ALA A 297 -8.13 14.47 -2.20
CA ALA A 297 -8.16 13.01 -2.33
C ALA A 297 -9.28 12.39 -1.47
N PHE A 298 -9.60 13.02 -0.33
CA PHE A 298 -10.69 12.60 0.55
C PHE A 298 -12.08 12.57 -0.12
N ARG A 299 -12.30 13.36 -1.19
CA ARG A 299 -13.56 13.36 -1.94
C ARG A 299 -13.83 12.02 -2.63
N TRP A 300 -12.79 11.25 -2.94
CA TRP A 300 -12.95 9.88 -3.42
C TRP A 300 -13.51 8.96 -2.34
N LEU A 301 -13.07 9.11 -1.10
CA LEU A 301 -13.57 8.30 0.02
C LEU A 301 -15.07 8.56 0.27
N GLU A 302 -15.48 9.83 0.21
CA GLU A 302 -16.89 10.23 0.31
C GLU A 302 -17.76 9.68 -0.84
N ALA A 303 -17.17 9.49 -2.03
CA ALA A 303 -17.83 8.88 -3.17
C ALA A 303 -17.94 7.34 -3.07
N GLY A 304 -17.41 6.72 -2.02
CA GLY A 304 -17.48 5.27 -1.78
C GLY A 304 -16.20 4.51 -2.13
N VAL A 305 -15.13 5.20 -2.55
CA VAL A 305 -13.83 4.58 -2.82
C VAL A 305 -13.15 4.17 -1.51
N THR A 306 -12.47 3.02 -1.50
CA THR A 306 -11.80 2.50 -0.29
C THR A 306 -10.43 3.12 -0.05
N GLY A 307 -9.71 3.48 -1.12
CA GLY A 307 -8.41 4.16 -1.01
C GLY A 307 -8.21 5.27 -2.04
N SER A 308 -7.44 6.28 -1.63
CA SER A 308 -7.01 7.36 -2.51
C SER A 308 -5.60 7.84 -2.18
N TYR A 309 -5.09 8.72 -3.02
CA TYR A 309 -3.76 9.29 -2.92
C TYR A 309 -3.76 10.74 -3.38
N GLY A 310 -2.94 11.58 -2.75
CA GLY A 310 -2.69 12.93 -3.24
C GLY A 310 -1.41 13.55 -2.70
N ALA A 311 -0.81 14.46 -3.46
CA ALA A 311 0.36 15.21 -3.02
C ALA A 311 -0.04 16.28 -1.98
N VAL A 312 0.76 16.45 -0.91
CA VAL A 312 0.51 17.45 0.15
C VAL A 312 1.14 18.81 -0.13
N VAL A 313 1.96 18.87 -1.19
CA VAL A 313 2.66 20.03 -1.75
C VAL A 313 2.57 19.96 -3.28
N GLU A 314 3.02 20.99 -3.98
CA GLU A 314 3.15 21.02 -5.44
C GLU A 314 4.12 19.91 -5.93
N PRO A 315 3.64 18.90 -6.69
CA PRO A 315 4.46 17.79 -7.13
C PRO A 315 5.10 18.02 -8.50
N CYS A 316 4.80 19.13 -9.20
CA CYS A 316 5.31 19.47 -10.53
C CYS A 316 5.07 18.39 -11.60
N ASN A 317 3.98 17.65 -11.47
CA ASN A 317 3.54 16.60 -12.39
C ASN A 317 4.58 15.50 -12.70
N TYR A 318 5.56 15.28 -11.82
CA TYR A 318 6.49 14.14 -11.95
C TYR A 318 5.71 12.82 -11.82
N PRO A 319 5.65 11.96 -12.86
CA PRO A 319 4.92 10.69 -12.81
C PRO A 319 5.32 9.79 -11.64
N ALA A 320 6.61 9.81 -11.28
CA ALA A 320 7.18 9.02 -10.18
C ALA A 320 6.59 9.36 -8.80
N LYS A 321 5.99 10.54 -8.63
CA LYS A 321 5.33 10.97 -7.39
C LYS A 321 3.86 10.57 -7.30
N PHE A 322 3.35 9.76 -8.24
CA PHE A 322 1.97 9.31 -8.24
C PHE A 322 1.90 7.79 -8.44
N PRO A 323 0.77 7.14 -8.09
CA PRO A 323 0.62 5.71 -8.27
C PRO A 323 0.82 5.30 -9.73
N ASN A 324 1.74 4.36 -9.95
CA ASN A 324 1.95 3.71 -11.23
C ASN A 324 0.96 2.55 -11.38
N PRO A 325 -0.03 2.61 -12.30
CA PRO A 325 -1.00 1.53 -12.46
C PRO A 325 -0.37 0.19 -12.87
N GLN A 326 0.78 0.22 -13.57
CA GLN A 326 1.53 -0.98 -13.95
C GLN A 326 2.08 -1.76 -12.76
N VAL A 327 2.15 -1.13 -11.58
CA VAL A 327 2.57 -1.79 -10.34
C VAL A 327 1.39 -1.97 -9.39
N LEU A 328 0.53 -0.95 -9.28
CA LEU A 328 -0.63 -0.94 -8.37
C LEU A 328 -1.62 -2.07 -8.70
N ILE A 329 -2.11 -2.10 -9.94
CA ILE A 329 -3.20 -2.99 -10.36
C ILE A 329 -2.76 -4.46 -10.26
N PRO A 330 -1.59 -4.87 -10.80
CA PRO A 330 -1.12 -6.25 -10.63
C PRO A 330 -0.88 -6.60 -9.16
N SER A 331 -0.26 -5.70 -8.38
CA SER A 331 0.02 -5.94 -6.95
C SER A 331 -1.26 -6.24 -6.17
N TYR A 332 -2.30 -5.44 -6.37
CA TYR A 332 -3.57 -5.59 -5.67
C TYR A 332 -4.33 -6.83 -6.15
N ARG A 333 -4.30 -7.11 -7.46
CA ARG A 333 -4.89 -8.33 -8.04
C ARG A 333 -4.20 -9.61 -7.59
N ASP A 334 -2.90 -9.55 -7.29
CA ASP A 334 -2.12 -10.64 -6.73
C ASP A 334 -2.39 -10.85 -5.21
N GLY A 335 -3.43 -10.21 -4.67
CA GLY A 335 -3.89 -10.43 -3.30
C GLY A 335 -3.12 -9.67 -2.23
N LYS A 336 -2.32 -8.67 -2.60
CA LYS A 336 -1.70 -7.76 -1.62
C LYS A 336 -2.77 -6.86 -1.02
N THR A 337 -2.57 -6.42 0.22
CA THR A 337 -3.45 -5.42 0.83
C THR A 337 -3.34 -4.07 0.10
N LEU A 338 -4.35 -3.22 0.27
CA LEU A 338 -4.38 -1.88 -0.31
C LEU A 338 -3.13 -1.08 0.05
N VAL A 339 -2.69 -1.13 1.32
CA VAL A 339 -1.47 -0.45 1.77
C VAL A 339 -0.21 -0.94 1.06
N GLU A 340 -0.06 -2.26 0.87
CA GLU A 340 1.09 -2.82 0.15
C GLU A 340 1.07 -2.41 -1.32
N ALA A 341 -0.07 -2.55 -1.99
CA ALA A 341 -0.22 -2.23 -3.40
C ALA A 341 0.07 -0.75 -3.67
N TYR A 342 -0.42 0.16 -2.82
CA TYR A 342 -0.15 1.58 -2.95
C TYR A 342 1.32 1.93 -2.75
N TRP A 343 1.93 1.47 -1.65
CA TRP A 343 3.32 1.79 -1.34
C TRP A 343 4.30 1.20 -2.35
N LYS A 344 3.96 0.06 -2.96
CA LYS A 344 4.69 -0.50 -4.11
C LYS A 344 4.57 0.38 -5.36
N SER A 345 3.46 1.08 -5.54
CA SER A 345 3.14 1.78 -6.78
C SER A 345 3.71 3.19 -6.92
N VAL A 346 4.16 3.81 -5.83
CA VAL A 346 4.67 5.20 -5.86
C VAL A 346 6.18 5.19 -5.68
N GLN A 347 6.92 5.60 -6.72
CA GLN A 347 8.38 5.57 -6.69
C GLN A 347 8.97 6.63 -5.76
N GLN A 348 8.40 7.83 -5.76
CA GLN A 348 8.86 8.99 -5.00
C GLN A 348 7.76 9.50 -4.05
N PRO A 349 7.42 8.74 -2.99
CA PRO A 349 6.24 9.01 -2.17
C PRO A 349 6.43 10.10 -1.10
N GLY A 350 7.61 10.73 -1.01
CA GLY A 350 7.97 11.64 0.10
C GLY A 350 6.93 12.71 0.43
N GLU A 351 6.29 13.23 -0.61
CA GLU A 351 5.29 14.31 -0.59
C GLU A 351 3.86 13.80 -0.79
N GLY A 352 3.66 12.48 -0.76
CA GLY A 352 2.43 11.78 -1.08
C GLY A 352 1.68 11.27 0.14
N LEU A 353 0.41 11.65 0.27
CA LEU A 353 -0.48 11.18 1.33
C LEU A 353 -1.29 9.98 0.83
N PHE A 354 -1.11 8.84 1.49
CA PHE A 354 -1.91 7.63 1.27
C PHE A 354 -3.10 7.61 2.22
N ILE A 355 -4.32 7.51 1.69
CA ILE A 355 -5.54 7.53 2.50
C ILE A 355 -6.46 6.35 2.19
N GLY A 356 -7.22 5.91 3.19
CA GLY A 356 -8.18 4.81 3.04
C GLY A 356 -8.01 3.69 4.05
N GLU A 357 -8.66 2.56 3.77
CA GLU A 357 -8.61 1.35 4.60
C GLU A 357 -7.40 0.46 4.20
N PRO A 358 -6.39 0.29 5.07
CA PRO A 358 -5.11 -0.27 4.65
C PRO A 358 -5.15 -1.78 4.35
N LEU A 359 -6.04 -2.55 5.01
CA LEU A 359 -6.05 -4.01 4.92
C LEU A 359 -7.00 -4.56 3.86
N ALA A 360 -7.74 -3.70 3.14
CA ALA A 360 -8.64 -4.11 2.08
C ALA A 360 -7.90 -4.99 1.08
N ARG A 361 -8.50 -6.13 0.72
CA ARG A 361 -7.80 -7.16 -0.07
C ARG A 361 -8.78 -7.97 -0.95
N PRO A 362 -9.24 -7.41 -2.08
CA PRO A 362 -10.27 -8.02 -2.91
C PRO A 362 -9.93 -9.39 -3.48
N TRP A 363 -8.65 -9.62 -3.80
CA TRP A 363 -8.17 -10.85 -4.43
C TRP A 363 -7.21 -11.65 -3.55
N GLY A 364 -7.23 -11.43 -2.24
CA GLY A 364 -6.49 -12.26 -1.28
C GLY A 364 -7.40 -13.31 -0.66
N GLN A 365 -6.87 -14.51 -0.45
CA GLN A 365 -7.60 -15.57 0.26
C GLN A 365 -7.65 -15.30 1.76
N GLU A 366 -8.75 -15.68 2.41
CA GLU A 366 -8.85 -15.71 3.87
C GLU A 366 -7.78 -16.63 4.48
N HIS A 367 -7.36 -16.30 5.71
CA HIS A 367 -6.53 -17.15 6.54
C HIS A 367 -7.38 -17.93 7.53
#